data_AF-A0A517Z598-F1
#
_entry.id   AF-A0A517Z598-F1
#
_cell.length_a   1.000
_cell.length_b   1.000
_cell.length_c   1.000
_cell.angle_alpha   90.00
_cell.angle_beta   90.00
_cell.angle_gamma   90.00
#
_symmetry.space_group_name_H-M   'P 1'
#
loop_
_entity.id
_entity.type
_entity.pdbx_description
1 polymer ?
#
loop_
_entity_poly.entity_id
_entity_poly.type
_entity_poly.pdbx_seq_one_letter_code
_entity_poly.pdbx_strand_id
1 'polypeptide(L)'
;MTVSTTEFETIRPRLWAGRYSRIPGDTAVFHIETVNGRLCPTVRWVTEDGTGTCPAVDSPTSQALTGAVIATKQAAGGSGTGAFTINEFGQVLVPASSGDGRVFLAGRLNGRLPFEDVFEDQRFFDLADASDLHCGDPWKLPYVGMQFNLSVRGRLYFWKVDEDGAKAVNPPRQDAELISKLREVRSHGAVRFIVNYAGLVITKCPIVPNPKSADDWQPVFVGRINRARWFEQE
;
A
#
# COMPACT_ATOMS: atom_id res chain seq x y z
N MET A 1 27.50 1.99 -5.27
CA MET A 1 26.18 1.69 -4.70
C MET A 1 25.97 2.65 -3.55
N THR A 2 25.11 3.66 -3.71
CA THR A 2 24.74 4.56 -2.61
C THR A 2 23.89 3.75 -1.64
N VAL A 3 24.37 3.61 -0.39
CA VAL A 3 23.55 3.10 0.70
C VAL A 3 22.40 4.10 0.85
N SER A 4 21.23 3.79 0.30
CA SER A 4 20.03 4.57 0.59
C SER A 4 19.70 4.34 2.05
N THR A 5 20.08 5.29 2.90
CA THR A 5 19.65 5.32 4.30
C THR A 5 18.13 5.34 4.33
N THR A 6 17.52 4.40 5.04
CA THR A 6 16.09 4.46 5.32
C THR A 6 15.86 5.58 6.32
N GLU A 7 15.08 6.58 5.95
CA GLU A 7 14.75 7.72 6.80
C GLU A 7 13.26 8.08 6.69
N PHE A 8 12.70 8.59 7.78
CA PHE A 8 11.38 9.20 7.78
C PHE A 8 11.51 10.72 7.92
N GLU A 9 11.03 11.43 6.91
CA GLU A 9 10.94 12.89 6.91
C GLU A 9 9.62 13.31 7.59
N THR A 10 9.72 13.73 8.84
CA THR A 10 8.60 14.30 9.58
C THR A 10 8.28 15.70 9.05
N ILE A 11 7.02 15.96 8.74
CA ILE A 11 6.55 17.30 8.37
C ILE A 11 5.43 17.74 9.31
N ARG A 12 5.13 19.05 9.30
CA ARG A 12 3.92 19.54 9.96
C ARG A 12 2.69 18.97 9.23
N PRO A 13 1.73 18.34 9.93
CA PRO A 13 0.56 17.78 9.30
C PRO A 13 -0.21 18.84 8.51
N ARG A 14 -0.58 18.51 7.27
CA ARG A 14 -1.36 19.40 6.40
C ARG A 14 -2.44 18.62 5.67
N LEU A 15 -3.54 19.30 5.36
CA LEU A 15 -4.63 18.71 4.58
C LEU A 15 -4.10 18.25 3.22
N TRP A 16 -4.43 17.02 2.86
CA TRP A 16 -4.08 16.41 1.59
C TRP A 16 -5.19 16.69 0.57
N ALA A 17 -4.82 17.36 -0.52
CA ALA A 17 -5.72 17.68 -1.64
C ALA A 17 -5.48 16.79 -2.88
N GLY A 18 -4.60 15.80 -2.75
CA GLY A 18 -4.23 14.92 -3.86
C GLY A 18 -5.24 13.79 -4.10
N ARG A 19 -4.90 12.88 -5.00
CA ARG A 19 -5.83 11.84 -5.50
C ARG A 19 -6.30 10.83 -4.44
N TYR A 20 -5.49 10.60 -3.42
CA TYR A 20 -5.73 9.58 -2.40
C TYR A 20 -6.62 10.06 -1.26
N SER A 21 -7.94 9.91 -1.42
CA SER A 21 -8.94 10.27 -0.40
C SER A 21 -9.55 9.08 0.34
N ARG A 22 -9.40 7.85 -0.17
CA ARG A 22 -10.09 6.65 0.34
C ARG A 22 -9.11 5.53 0.72
N ILE A 23 -9.32 4.94 1.91
CA ILE A 23 -8.71 3.66 2.27
C ILE A 23 -9.31 2.54 1.41
N PRO A 24 -8.51 1.75 0.68
CA PRO A 24 -9.00 0.70 -0.22
C PRO A 24 -9.65 -0.50 0.50
N GLY A 25 -9.48 -0.62 1.81
CA GLY A 25 -10.02 -1.68 2.67
C GLY A 25 -9.15 -1.87 3.92
N ASP A 26 -9.62 -2.64 4.90
CA ASP A 26 -8.96 -2.76 6.21
C ASP A 26 -7.64 -3.56 6.18
N THR A 27 -7.49 -4.48 5.22
CA THR A 27 -6.31 -5.36 5.09
C THR A 27 -5.26 -4.85 4.10
N ALA A 28 -5.58 -3.82 3.32
CA ALA A 28 -4.69 -3.29 2.28
C ALA A 28 -3.92 -2.03 2.72
N VAL A 29 -3.86 -1.81 4.03
CA VAL A 29 -3.34 -0.59 4.66
C VAL A 29 -2.47 -0.92 5.86
N PHE A 30 -1.77 0.09 6.36
CA PHE A 30 -1.03 0.02 7.61
C PHE A 30 -1.93 0.45 8.76
N HIS A 31 -1.61 0.02 9.97
CA HIS A 31 -2.32 0.43 11.18
C HIS A 31 -1.34 0.92 12.25
N ILE A 32 -1.81 1.79 13.14
CA ILE A 32 -1.13 2.04 14.41
C ILE A 32 -1.86 1.23 15.48
N GLU A 33 -1.18 0.22 16.03
CA GLU A 33 -1.71 -0.71 17.04
C GLU A 33 -0.74 -0.86 18.21
N THR A 34 -1.27 -1.27 19.37
CA THR A 34 -0.47 -1.56 20.56
C THR A 34 0.06 -2.98 20.50
N VAL A 35 1.38 -3.14 20.42
CA VAL A 35 2.09 -4.42 20.44
C VAL A 35 3.09 -4.38 21.60
N ASN A 36 3.05 -5.38 22.49
CA ASN A 36 3.90 -5.45 23.69
C ASN A 36 3.92 -4.15 24.52
N GLY A 37 2.76 -3.49 24.64
CA GLY A 37 2.59 -2.25 25.40
C GLY A 37 3.09 -0.98 24.70
N ARG A 38 3.52 -1.05 23.43
CA ARG A 38 3.98 0.10 22.65
C ARG A 38 3.15 0.27 21.38
N LEU A 39 2.86 1.51 21.01
CA LEU A 39 2.25 1.82 19.72
C LEU A 39 3.31 1.71 18.62
N CYS A 40 2.98 1.02 17.53
CA CYS A 40 3.86 0.91 16.36
C CYS A 40 3.04 0.72 15.07
N PRO A 41 3.66 0.90 13.89
CA PRO A 41 3.04 0.58 12.62
C PRO A 41 2.92 -0.94 12.50
N THR A 42 1.77 -1.42 12.07
CA THR A 42 1.51 -2.85 11.84
C THR A 42 0.91 -3.07 10.46
N VAL A 43 1.07 -4.29 9.95
CA VAL A 43 0.33 -4.81 8.80
C VAL A 43 -0.38 -6.10 9.17
N ARG A 44 -1.58 -6.32 8.63
CA ARG A 44 -2.29 -7.58 8.80
C ARG A 44 -1.89 -8.54 7.69
N TRP A 45 -1.49 -9.74 8.07
CA TRP A 45 -1.12 -10.81 7.16
C TRP A 45 -2.12 -11.96 7.31
N VAL A 46 -2.81 -12.28 6.22
CA VAL A 46 -3.71 -13.44 6.14
C VAL A 46 -2.99 -14.51 5.32
N THR A 47 -2.76 -15.67 5.93
CA THR A 47 -2.13 -16.86 5.36
C THR A 47 -3.04 -18.07 5.55
N GLU A 48 -2.63 -19.22 5.02
CA GLU A 48 -3.28 -20.50 5.32
C GLU A 48 -3.16 -20.88 6.80
N ASP A 49 -2.07 -20.45 7.46
CA ASP A 49 -1.80 -20.70 8.88
C ASP A 49 -2.61 -19.79 9.83
N GLY A 50 -3.26 -18.74 9.30
CA GLY A 50 -4.17 -17.87 10.04
C GLY A 50 -4.02 -16.39 9.71
N THR A 51 -4.45 -15.55 10.65
CA THR A 51 -4.31 -14.08 10.53
C THR A 51 -3.38 -13.57 11.62
N GLY A 52 -2.33 -12.85 11.21
CA GLY A 52 -1.31 -12.29 12.08
C GLY A 52 -1.22 -10.77 11.95
N THR A 53 -0.94 -10.09 13.06
CA THR A 53 -0.57 -8.66 13.09
C THR A 53 0.95 -8.56 13.18
N CYS A 54 1.58 -8.11 12.09
CA CYS A 54 3.03 -8.02 11.97
C CYS A 54 3.48 -6.59 12.33
N PRO A 55 4.15 -6.37 13.47
CA PRO A 55 4.68 -5.05 13.83
C PRO A 55 5.89 -4.68 12.99
N ALA A 56 6.06 -3.38 12.71
CA ALA A 56 7.28 -2.88 12.12
C ALA A 56 8.43 -3.01 13.12
N VAL A 57 9.61 -3.38 12.64
CA VAL A 57 10.81 -3.51 13.47
C VAL A 57 11.11 -2.19 14.16
N ASP A 58 11.43 -2.24 15.46
CA ASP A 58 11.77 -1.05 16.24
C ASP A 58 13.05 -0.39 15.69
N SER A 59 12.91 0.85 15.24
CA SER A 59 13.99 1.63 14.62
C SER A 59 13.67 3.12 14.72
N PRO A 60 14.67 4.01 14.58
CA PRO A 60 14.41 5.45 14.56
C PRO A 60 13.37 5.86 13.49
N THR A 61 13.38 5.20 12.33
CA THR A 61 12.42 5.43 11.24
C THR A 61 11.00 5.02 11.64
N SER A 62 10.82 3.80 12.18
CA SER A 62 9.48 3.33 12.58
C SER A 62 8.92 4.13 13.76
N GLN A 63 9.78 4.55 14.70
CA GLN A 63 9.42 5.45 15.80
C GLN A 63 8.99 6.84 15.29
N ALA A 64 9.75 7.44 14.38
CA ALA A 64 9.42 8.75 13.79
C ALA A 64 8.11 8.70 12.99
N LEU A 65 7.93 7.65 12.17
CA LEU A 65 6.69 7.38 11.45
C LEU A 65 5.49 7.26 12.41
N THR A 66 5.65 6.49 13.49
CA THR A 66 4.62 6.29 14.51
C THR A 66 4.22 7.62 15.15
N GLY A 67 5.21 8.39 15.61
CA GLY A 67 4.99 9.70 16.21
C GLY A 67 4.25 10.66 15.28
N ALA A 68 4.63 10.69 14.00
CA ALA A 68 4.00 11.56 13.00
C ALA A 68 2.54 11.17 12.71
N VAL A 69 2.26 9.87 12.57
CA VAL A 69 0.88 9.38 12.36
C VAL A 69 0.01 9.66 13.58
N ILE A 70 0.51 9.37 14.80
CA ILE A 70 -0.22 9.65 16.06
C ILE A 70 -0.52 11.14 16.17
N ALA A 71 0.49 12.00 16.01
CA ALA A 71 0.33 13.44 16.11
C ALA A 71 -0.68 13.98 15.09
N THR A 72 -0.65 13.45 13.86
CA THR A 72 -1.60 13.83 12.80
C THR A 72 -3.02 13.39 13.13
N LYS A 73 -3.20 12.15 13.61
CA LYS A 73 -4.53 11.64 14.02
C LYS A 73 -5.11 12.45 15.18
N GLN A 74 -4.29 12.78 16.18
CA GLN A 74 -4.69 13.61 17.32
C GLN A 74 -5.05 15.03 16.89
N ALA A 75 -4.24 15.64 16.01
CA ALA A 75 -4.54 16.96 15.44
C ALA A 75 -5.84 16.96 14.61
N ALA A 76 -6.19 15.81 14.02
CA ALA A 76 -7.45 15.61 13.31
C ALA A 76 -8.64 15.21 14.23
N GLY A 77 -8.46 15.20 15.55
CA GLY A 77 -9.51 14.89 16.54
C GLY A 77 -9.72 13.40 16.86
N GLY A 78 -8.79 12.53 16.48
CA GLY A 78 -8.83 11.08 16.73
C GLY A 78 -7.98 10.60 17.91
N SER A 79 -7.99 9.29 18.18
CA SER A 79 -7.30 8.62 19.31
C SER A 79 -5.79 8.43 19.13
N GLY A 80 -5.24 8.72 17.95
CA GLY A 80 -3.85 8.40 17.61
C GLY A 80 -3.64 7.00 17.02
N THR A 81 -4.65 6.14 17.00
CA THR A 81 -4.56 4.74 16.53
C THR A 81 -5.31 4.49 15.20
N GLY A 82 -5.15 3.29 14.64
CA GLY A 82 -5.90 2.82 13.47
C GLY A 82 -5.22 3.09 12.13
N ALA A 83 -6.00 2.95 11.06
CA ALA A 83 -5.47 2.84 9.69
C ALA A 83 -4.79 4.11 9.16
N PHE A 84 -3.77 3.90 8.32
CA PHE A 84 -3.13 4.91 7.48
C PHE A 84 -2.56 4.25 6.22
N THR A 85 -2.16 5.04 5.23
CA THR A 85 -1.58 4.53 3.98
C THR A 85 -0.22 5.17 3.72
N ILE A 86 0.63 4.44 3.00
CA ILE A 86 1.86 4.97 2.42
C ILE A 86 1.75 4.73 0.92
N ASN A 87 1.73 5.82 0.14
CA ASN A 87 1.60 5.70 -1.31
C ASN A 87 2.94 5.34 -1.97
N GLU A 88 2.93 5.10 -3.28
CA GLU A 88 4.09 4.66 -4.08
C GLU A 88 5.25 5.69 -4.17
N PHE A 89 5.06 6.90 -3.62
CA PHE A 89 6.08 7.93 -3.49
C PHE A 89 6.64 8.06 -2.07
N GLY A 90 6.15 7.21 -1.15
CA GLY A 90 6.49 7.24 0.27
C GLY A 90 5.68 8.24 1.08
N GLN A 91 4.69 8.92 0.52
CA GLN A 91 3.90 9.90 1.27
C GLN A 91 2.96 9.17 2.23
N VAL A 92 3.02 9.57 3.51
CA VAL A 92 2.23 8.97 4.58
C VAL A 92 0.94 9.74 4.75
N LEU A 93 -0.16 9.07 4.44
CA LEU A 93 -1.49 9.64 4.35
C LEU A 93 -2.38 9.10 5.45
N VAL A 94 -2.88 10.01 6.27
CA VAL A 94 -3.63 9.72 7.49
C VAL A 94 -5.06 10.24 7.33
N PRO A 95 -6.07 9.36 7.30
CA PRO A 95 -7.46 9.79 7.26
C PRO A 95 -7.88 10.39 8.60
N ALA A 96 -8.72 11.42 8.54
CA ALA A 96 -9.40 11.97 9.70
C ALA A 96 -10.35 10.93 10.31
N SER A 97 -10.45 10.90 11.64
CA SER A 97 -11.37 9.98 12.33
C SER A 97 -12.82 10.46 12.32
N SER A 98 -13.09 11.69 11.85
CA SER A 98 -14.41 12.32 11.78
C SER A 98 -15.33 11.75 10.70
N GLY A 99 -14.83 10.89 9.81
CA GLY A 99 -15.62 10.29 8.73
C GLY A 99 -15.98 11.25 7.59
N ASP A 100 -15.46 12.49 7.62
CA ASP A 100 -15.68 13.53 6.60
C ASP A 100 -14.81 13.38 5.34
N GLY A 101 -14.09 12.25 5.22
CA GLY A 101 -13.24 11.95 4.06
C GLY A 101 -11.94 12.76 3.97
N ARG A 102 -11.64 13.64 4.94
CA ARG A 102 -10.38 14.39 4.95
C ARG A 102 -9.20 13.45 5.17
N VAL A 103 -8.12 13.69 4.44
CA VAL A 103 -6.84 13.01 4.58
C VAL A 103 -5.78 14.06 4.87
N PHE A 104 -4.78 13.70 5.66
CA PHE A 104 -3.65 14.55 6.02
C PHE A 104 -2.36 13.90 5.57
N LEU A 105 -1.41 14.71 5.09
CA LEU A 105 -0.04 14.28 4.86
C LEU A 105 0.73 14.42 6.18
N ALA A 106 1.20 13.29 6.72
CA ALA A 106 1.91 13.21 7.99
C ALA A 106 3.45 13.25 7.84
N GLY A 107 3.96 12.95 6.65
CA GLY A 107 5.40 12.88 6.39
C GLY A 107 5.70 12.03 5.18
N ARG A 108 6.98 11.69 5.04
CA ARG A 108 7.47 10.88 3.92
C ARG A 108 8.44 9.80 4.39
N LEU A 109 8.15 8.56 4.01
CA LEU A 109 9.06 7.43 4.13
C LEU A 109 10.00 7.40 2.91
N ASN A 110 11.29 7.50 3.15
CA ASN A 110 12.34 7.34 2.15
C ASN A 110 13.14 6.10 2.48
N GLY A 111 12.80 4.96 1.88
CA GLY A 111 13.51 3.69 2.07
C GLY A 111 12.59 2.54 2.45
N ARG A 112 13.12 1.61 3.23
CA ARG A 112 12.49 0.33 3.58
C ARG A 112 11.83 0.38 4.96
N LEU A 113 10.72 -0.33 5.13
CA LEU A 113 10.07 -0.50 6.43
C LEU A 113 9.92 -2.00 6.69
N PRO A 114 10.87 -2.64 7.40
CA PRO A 114 10.79 -4.06 7.69
C PRO A 114 9.78 -4.35 8.81
N PHE A 115 9.23 -5.55 8.80
CA PHE A 115 8.23 -6.07 9.74
C PHE A 115 8.68 -7.41 10.31
N GLU A 116 8.28 -7.67 11.55
CA GLU A 116 8.41 -8.99 12.19
C GLU A 116 7.45 -9.98 11.55
N ASP A 117 7.94 -11.18 11.25
CA ASP A 117 7.12 -12.32 10.85
C ASP A 117 6.56 -12.98 12.11
N VAL A 118 5.25 -13.00 12.26
CA VAL A 118 4.59 -13.61 13.43
C VAL A 118 4.28 -15.10 13.25
N PHE A 119 4.51 -15.65 12.06
CA PHE A 119 4.36 -17.06 11.75
C PHE A 119 5.68 -17.82 11.82
N GLU A 120 6.81 -17.12 11.67
CA GLU A 120 8.16 -17.68 11.76
C GLU A 120 9.03 -16.90 12.74
N ASP A 121 9.50 -17.56 13.80
CA ASP A 121 10.29 -16.91 14.85
C ASP A 121 11.60 -16.31 14.32
N GLN A 122 11.94 -15.11 14.82
CA GLN A 122 13.15 -14.34 14.48
C GLN A 122 13.32 -14.01 12.99
N ARG A 123 12.27 -14.12 12.19
CA ARG A 123 12.27 -13.72 10.79
C ARG A 123 11.68 -12.31 10.63
N PHE A 124 12.25 -11.58 9.68
CA PHE A 124 11.72 -10.29 9.24
C PHE A 124 11.43 -10.33 7.75
N PHE A 125 10.48 -9.50 7.32
CA PHE A 125 10.20 -9.31 5.90
C PHE A 125 10.09 -7.83 5.56
N ASP A 126 10.26 -7.52 4.27
CA ASP A 126 10.17 -6.17 3.75
C ASP A 126 9.24 -6.17 2.53
N LEU A 127 8.19 -5.36 2.58
CA LEU A 127 7.25 -5.20 1.46
C LEU A 127 7.92 -4.62 0.21
N ALA A 128 9.11 -4.02 0.32
CA ALA A 128 9.89 -3.54 -0.82
C ALA A 128 10.71 -4.64 -1.51
N ASP A 129 10.80 -5.84 -0.94
CA ASP A 129 11.58 -6.94 -1.49
C ASP A 129 10.80 -7.77 -2.49
N ALA A 130 11.35 -7.85 -3.70
CA ALA A 130 10.88 -8.69 -4.80
C ALA A 130 12.08 -9.17 -5.63
N SER A 131 13.25 -9.29 -5.01
CA SER A 131 14.51 -9.63 -5.68
C SER A 131 14.45 -10.98 -6.40
N ASP A 132 13.75 -11.95 -5.81
CA ASP A 132 13.62 -13.31 -6.33
C ASP A 132 12.29 -13.58 -7.05
N LEU A 133 11.47 -12.55 -7.31
CA LEU A 133 10.13 -12.70 -7.89
C LEU A 133 10.07 -12.31 -9.38
N HIS A 134 9.42 -13.16 -10.16
CA HIS A 134 9.06 -12.95 -11.56
C HIS A 134 7.57 -12.61 -11.70
N CYS A 135 7.19 -12.05 -12.86
CA CYS A 135 5.79 -11.78 -13.17
C CYS A 135 4.96 -13.07 -13.06
N GLY A 136 3.89 -13.05 -12.28
CA GLY A 136 3.03 -14.20 -12.01
C GLY A 136 3.37 -14.99 -10.75
N ASP A 137 4.55 -14.78 -10.16
CA ASP A 137 4.92 -15.50 -8.94
C ASP A 137 4.01 -15.12 -7.76
N PRO A 138 3.64 -16.08 -6.89
CA PRO A 138 2.82 -15.80 -5.71
C PRO A 138 3.44 -14.72 -4.82
N TRP A 139 2.65 -13.70 -4.48
CA TRP A 139 3.05 -12.69 -3.51
C TRP A 139 2.72 -13.18 -2.11
N LYS A 140 3.72 -13.77 -1.44
CA LYS A 140 3.53 -14.39 -0.12
C LYS A 140 3.56 -13.42 1.04
N LEU A 141 3.69 -12.12 0.81
CA LEU A 141 3.72 -11.09 1.87
C LEU A 141 2.35 -10.40 2.00
N PRO A 142 2.12 -9.58 3.06
CA PRO A 142 0.90 -8.79 3.19
C PRO A 142 0.53 -7.99 1.92
N TYR A 143 -0.76 -7.98 1.58
CA TYR A 143 -1.31 -7.31 0.38
C TYR A 143 -1.59 -5.83 0.67
N VAL A 144 -0.54 -5.02 0.88
CA VAL A 144 -0.65 -3.61 1.31
C VAL A 144 -0.22 -2.64 0.20
N GLY A 145 -1.07 -1.65 -0.11
CA GLY A 145 -0.76 -0.64 -1.13
C GLY A 145 -1.96 0.15 -1.64
N MET A 146 -1.69 1.09 -2.54
CA MET A 146 -2.72 1.94 -3.15
C MET A 146 -3.40 1.23 -4.32
N GLN A 147 -4.72 1.27 -4.39
CA GLN A 147 -5.49 0.58 -5.42
C GLN A 147 -5.52 1.34 -6.74
N PHE A 148 -5.23 0.64 -7.84
CA PHE A 148 -5.33 1.10 -9.22
C PHE A 148 -6.09 0.08 -10.07
N ASN A 149 -6.38 0.45 -11.31
CA ASN A 149 -7.18 -0.37 -12.21
C ASN A 149 -6.61 -0.38 -13.62
N LEU A 150 -6.75 -1.51 -14.29
CA LEU A 150 -6.60 -1.69 -15.72
C LEU A 150 -7.99 -1.93 -16.30
N SER A 151 -8.41 -1.08 -17.23
CA SER A 151 -9.69 -1.26 -17.93
C SER A 151 -9.64 -2.42 -18.93
N VAL A 152 -10.82 -2.91 -19.33
CA VAL A 152 -10.94 -3.93 -20.40
C VAL A 152 -10.22 -3.50 -21.68
N ARG A 153 -10.19 -2.19 -21.97
CA ARG A 153 -9.52 -1.60 -23.14
C ARG A 153 -8.01 -1.39 -22.98
N GLY A 154 -7.40 -1.92 -21.92
CA GLY A 154 -5.95 -1.82 -21.71
C GLY A 154 -5.48 -0.43 -21.29
N ARG A 155 -6.29 0.31 -20.53
CA ARG A 155 -5.90 1.62 -19.98
C ARG A 155 -5.76 1.54 -18.46
N LEU A 156 -4.59 1.94 -17.95
CA LEU A 156 -4.31 2.14 -16.54
C LEU A 156 -5.01 3.41 -16.05
N TYR A 157 -5.64 3.34 -14.88
CA TYR A 157 -6.32 4.46 -14.26
C TYR A 157 -6.49 4.30 -12.75
N PHE A 158 -6.75 5.41 -12.09
CA PHE A 158 -7.07 5.54 -10.67
C PHE A 158 -8.46 6.15 -10.51
N TRP A 159 -9.26 5.69 -9.55
CA TRP A 159 -10.54 6.32 -9.22
C TRP A 159 -10.32 7.41 -8.17
N LYS A 160 -10.36 8.68 -8.58
CA LYS A 160 -10.39 9.82 -7.64
C LYS A 160 -11.84 10.02 -7.21
N VAL A 161 -12.07 10.10 -5.91
CA VAL A 161 -13.40 10.40 -5.34
C VAL A 161 -13.31 11.74 -4.62
N ASP A 162 -14.16 12.67 -5.04
CA ASP A 162 -14.36 14.00 -4.46
C ASP A 162 -15.85 14.24 -4.20
N GLU A 163 -16.20 15.46 -3.77
CA GLU A 163 -17.59 15.85 -3.47
C GLU A 163 -18.51 15.73 -4.69
N ASP A 164 -17.96 15.84 -5.90
CA ASP A 164 -18.68 15.76 -7.18
C ASP A 164 -18.85 14.31 -7.67
N GLY A 165 -18.25 13.33 -6.98
CA GLY A 165 -18.38 11.90 -7.25
C GLY A 165 -17.07 11.20 -7.58
N ALA A 166 -17.14 10.09 -8.33
CA ALA A 166 -15.97 9.29 -8.69
C ALA A 166 -15.55 9.53 -10.15
N LYS A 167 -14.31 9.98 -10.35
CA LYS A 167 -13.72 10.23 -11.67
C LYS A 167 -12.49 9.35 -11.92
N ALA A 168 -12.42 8.76 -13.11
CA ALA A 168 -11.24 8.04 -13.55
C ALA A 168 -10.14 9.03 -13.97
N VAL A 169 -8.96 8.90 -13.36
CA VAL A 169 -7.76 9.67 -13.67
C VAL A 169 -6.73 8.73 -14.31
N ASN A 170 -6.21 9.12 -15.47
CA ASN A 170 -5.18 8.35 -16.18
C ASN A 170 -3.78 8.87 -15.83
N PRO A 171 -2.75 8.02 -15.85
CA PRO A 171 -1.37 8.50 -15.83
C PRO A 171 -1.07 9.35 -17.08
N PRO A 172 -0.05 10.22 -17.04
CA PRO A 172 0.31 11.09 -18.17
C PRO A 172 0.66 10.29 -19.43
N ARG A 173 1.19 9.07 -19.26
CA ARG A 173 1.46 8.12 -20.35
C ARG A 173 1.00 6.73 -19.94
N GLN A 174 0.54 5.94 -20.91
CA GLN A 174 0.23 4.53 -20.66
C GLN A 174 1.51 3.72 -20.67
N ASP A 175 1.64 2.79 -19.72
CA ASP A 175 2.79 1.90 -19.62
C ASP A 175 2.49 0.56 -20.26
N ALA A 176 2.85 0.42 -21.54
CA ALA A 176 2.61 -0.78 -22.33
C ALA A 176 3.24 -2.05 -21.72
N GLU A 177 4.40 -1.92 -21.06
CA GLU A 177 5.06 -3.07 -20.43
C GLU A 177 4.25 -3.55 -19.22
N LEU A 178 3.86 -2.62 -18.33
CA LEU A 178 3.03 -2.96 -17.19
C LEU A 178 1.66 -3.51 -17.61
N ILE A 179 1.04 -2.93 -18.65
CA ILE A 179 -0.21 -3.43 -19.22
C ILE A 179 -0.03 -4.86 -19.72
N SER A 180 1.07 -5.15 -20.44
CA SER A 180 1.38 -6.49 -20.93
C SER A 180 1.51 -7.50 -19.78
N LYS A 181 2.28 -7.17 -18.74
CA LYS A 181 2.48 -8.04 -17.55
C LYS A 181 1.17 -8.28 -16.79
N LEU A 182 0.34 -7.25 -16.62
CA LEU A 182 -1.00 -7.41 -16.03
C LEU A 182 -1.88 -8.34 -16.89
N ARG A 183 -1.73 -8.32 -18.21
CA ARG A 183 -2.47 -9.20 -19.13
C ARG A 183 -1.92 -10.63 -19.17
N GLU A 184 -0.64 -10.82 -18.90
CA GLU A 184 -0.04 -12.15 -18.75
C GLU A 184 -0.70 -12.91 -17.58
N VAL A 185 -0.88 -12.22 -16.44
CA VAL A 185 -1.50 -12.83 -15.25
C VAL A 185 -3.03 -12.77 -15.23
N ARG A 186 -3.62 -11.76 -15.88
CA ARG A 186 -5.07 -11.51 -15.99
C ARG A 186 -5.46 -11.18 -17.42
N SER A 187 -5.57 -12.22 -18.24
CA SER A 187 -5.76 -12.16 -19.70
C SER A 187 -6.98 -11.36 -20.16
N HIS A 188 -8.08 -11.37 -19.40
CA HIS A 188 -9.35 -10.75 -19.80
C HIS A 188 -9.95 -9.84 -18.72
N GLY A 189 -10.84 -8.95 -19.16
CA GLY A 189 -11.64 -8.12 -18.27
C GLY A 189 -10.91 -6.92 -17.67
N ALA A 190 -11.54 -6.27 -16.70
CA ALA A 190 -10.91 -5.25 -15.89
C ALA A 190 -10.08 -5.90 -14.77
N VAL A 191 -8.94 -5.29 -14.43
CA VAL A 191 -8.05 -5.80 -13.39
C VAL A 191 -7.90 -4.73 -12.32
N ARG A 192 -8.15 -5.09 -11.07
CA ARG A 192 -7.80 -4.28 -9.90
C ARG A 192 -6.45 -4.75 -9.40
N PHE A 193 -5.55 -3.82 -9.12
CA PHE A 193 -4.23 -4.13 -8.57
C PHE A 193 -3.86 -3.08 -7.53
N ILE A 194 -2.85 -3.39 -6.72
CA ILE A 194 -2.26 -2.44 -5.78
C ILE A 194 -0.85 -2.07 -6.22
N VAL A 195 -0.42 -0.88 -5.81
CA VAL A 195 0.98 -0.46 -5.86
C VAL A 195 1.41 -0.11 -4.45
N ASN A 196 2.42 -0.80 -3.93
CA ASN A 196 2.92 -0.54 -2.58
C ASN A 196 3.86 0.67 -2.53
N TYR A 197 4.36 1.03 -1.34
CA TYR A 197 5.20 2.21 -1.16
C TYR A 197 6.54 2.15 -1.91
N ALA A 198 7.01 0.95 -2.26
CA ALA A 198 8.21 0.74 -3.07
C ALA A 198 7.92 0.78 -4.58
N GLY A 199 6.65 0.90 -4.99
CA GLY A 199 6.25 0.88 -6.39
C GLY A 199 6.08 -0.52 -6.97
N LEU A 200 6.07 -1.58 -6.13
CA LEU A 200 5.78 -2.93 -6.60
C LEU A 200 4.30 -3.06 -6.92
N VAL A 201 4.00 -3.76 -8.02
CA VAL A 201 2.64 -4.00 -8.50
C VAL A 201 2.23 -5.42 -8.15
N ILE A 202 1.14 -5.55 -7.40
CA ILE A 202 0.57 -6.83 -6.98
C ILE A 202 -0.91 -6.86 -7.38
N THR A 203 -1.38 -7.98 -7.91
CA THR A 203 -2.81 -8.20 -8.21
C THR A 203 -3.27 -9.55 -7.70
N LYS A 204 -4.57 -9.77 -7.59
CA LYS A 204 -5.13 -11.07 -7.26
C LYS A 204 -5.50 -11.83 -8.55
N CYS A 205 -5.10 -13.09 -8.64
CA CYS A 205 -5.40 -14.00 -9.75
C CYS A 205 -6.19 -15.21 -9.26
N PRO A 206 -7.13 -15.73 -10.07
CA PRO A 206 -7.88 -16.91 -9.68
C PRO A 206 -6.97 -18.14 -9.70
N ILE A 207 -7.06 -18.98 -8.68
CA ILE A 207 -6.31 -20.26 -8.61
C ILE A 207 -7.15 -21.46 -9.09
N VAL A 208 -8.46 -21.25 -9.29
CA VAL A 208 -9.38 -22.24 -9.83
C VAL A 208 -10.19 -21.68 -11.00
N PRO A 209 -10.72 -22.53 -11.91
CA PRO A 209 -11.69 -22.11 -12.89
C PRO A 209 -12.98 -21.61 -12.21
N ASN A 210 -13.50 -20.45 -12.63
CA ASN A 210 -14.73 -19.83 -12.12
C ASN A 210 -14.74 -19.63 -10.59
N PRO A 211 -13.88 -18.72 -10.07
CA PRO A 211 -13.80 -18.44 -8.63
C PRO A 211 -15.14 -17.95 -8.06
N LYS A 212 -15.55 -18.50 -6.92
CA LYS A 212 -16.80 -18.21 -6.21
C LYS A 212 -16.59 -17.53 -4.87
N SER A 213 -15.41 -17.68 -4.25
CA SER A 213 -15.07 -17.05 -2.97
C SER A 213 -13.80 -16.18 -3.10
N ALA A 214 -13.41 -15.52 -2.00
CA ALA A 214 -12.14 -14.79 -1.93
C ALA A 214 -10.93 -15.73 -1.86
N ASP A 215 -11.11 -16.96 -1.35
CA ASP A 215 -10.06 -17.96 -1.20
C ASP A 215 -9.67 -18.59 -2.54
N ASP A 216 -10.54 -18.48 -3.54
CA ASP A 216 -10.27 -18.86 -4.92
C ASP A 216 -9.30 -17.87 -5.63
N TRP A 217 -8.78 -16.87 -4.91
CA TRP A 217 -7.88 -15.85 -5.44
C TRP A 217 -6.59 -15.76 -4.63
N GLN A 218 -5.45 -15.85 -5.30
CA GLN A 218 -4.14 -15.61 -4.70
C GLN A 218 -3.53 -14.28 -5.18
N PRO A 219 -2.86 -13.52 -4.30
CA PRO A 219 -2.05 -12.39 -4.72
C PRO A 219 -0.80 -12.86 -5.48
N VAL A 220 -0.47 -12.18 -6.57
CA VAL A 220 0.72 -12.43 -7.40
C VAL A 220 1.48 -11.14 -7.67
N PHE A 221 2.80 -11.25 -7.75
CA PHE A 221 3.67 -10.19 -8.19
C PHE A 221 3.56 -9.98 -9.70
N VAL A 222 3.54 -8.73 -10.14
CA VAL A 222 3.46 -8.37 -11.57
C VAL A 222 4.74 -7.68 -12.04
N GLY A 223 5.33 -6.85 -11.21
CA GLY A 223 6.49 -6.04 -11.59
C GLY A 223 6.58 -4.77 -10.77
N ARG A 224 7.25 -3.75 -11.31
CA ARG A 224 7.40 -2.43 -10.70
C ARG A 224 6.87 -1.35 -11.65
N ILE A 225 6.28 -0.29 -11.10
CA ILE A 225 5.85 0.86 -11.90
C ILE A 225 7.06 1.53 -12.57
N ASN A 226 6.89 1.97 -13.82
CA ASN A 226 7.81 2.90 -14.45
C ASN A 226 7.47 4.33 -14.02
N ARG A 227 8.24 4.91 -13.10
CA ARG A 227 7.98 6.27 -12.58
C ARG A 227 7.88 7.36 -13.66
N ALA A 228 8.60 7.23 -14.78
CA ALA A 228 8.53 8.20 -15.88
C ALA A 228 7.23 8.12 -16.71
N ARG A 229 6.46 7.03 -16.55
CA ARG A 229 5.16 6.82 -17.17
C ARG A 229 4.03 6.79 -16.14
N TRP A 230 4.36 6.88 -14.86
CA TRP A 230 3.40 6.84 -13.78
C TRP A 230 2.79 8.22 -13.53
N PHE A 231 1.80 8.28 -12.64
CA PHE A 231 1.29 9.54 -12.14
C PHE A 231 2.43 10.39 -11.55
N GLU A 232 2.27 11.70 -11.60
CA GLU A 232 3.18 12.61 -10.91
C GLU A 232 2.95 12.54 -9.39
N GLN A 233 4.00 12.86 -8.64
CA GLN A 233 3.89 13.07 -7.20
C GLN A 233 3.19 14.41 -6.96
N GLU A 234 2.21 14.40 -6.06
CA GLU A 234 1.41 15.58 -5.67
C GLU A 234 1.99 16.30 -4.44
#